data_AF-A0A9P6P0T8-F1
#
_entry.id   AF-A0A9P6P0T8-F1
#
_cell.length_a   1.000
_cell.length_b   1.000
_cell.length_c   1.000
_cell.angle_alpha   90.00
_cell.angle_beta   90.00
_cell.angle_gamma   90.00
#
_symmetry.space_group_name_H-M   'P 1'
#
loop_
_entity.id
_entity.type
_entity.pdbx_description
1 polymer ?
#
loop_
_entity_poly.entity_id
_entity_poly.type
_entity_poly.pdbx_seq_one_letter_code
_entity_poly.pdbx_strand_id
1 'polypeptide(L)' 'MTAYRPQTLAKIVRDKDKRDVWDECLAAAVLAVRMMPNEATRHTPAMLLYGYELRTLAMWPAPRQDFVIGELKDEVASR' A
#
# COMPACT_ATOMS: atom_id res chain seq x y z
N MET A 1 -7.38 0.23 16.06
CA MET A 1 -6.18 -0.62 16.28
C MET A 1 -5.05 0.03 15.49
N THR A 2 -4.28 0.89 16.16
CA THR A 2 -3.33 1.83 15.56
C THR A 2 -2.22 1.07 14.86
N ALA A 3 -2.15 1.13 13.52
CA ALA A 3 -1.08 0.48 12.76
C ALA A 3 0.23 1.23 13.02
N TYR A 4 1.08 0.66 13.87
CA TYR A 4 2.41 1.16 14.22
C TYR A 4 3.33 1.20 12.98
N ARG A 5 3.27 2.29 12.22
CA ARG A 5 4.14 2.58 11.06
C ARG A 5 5.65 2.47 11.34
N PRO A 6 6.20 2.86 12.50
CA PRO A 6 7.63 2.69 12.77
C PRO A 6 8.04 1.22 12.98
N GLN A 7 7.09 0.34 13.32
CA GLN A 7 7.38 -1.07 13.61
C GLN A 7 7.36 -1.95 12.35
N THR A 8 6.94 -1.42 11.20
CA THR A 8 6.85 -2.18 9.95
C THR A 8 8.20 -2.77 9.55
N LEU A 9 9.27 -1.98 9.64
CA LEU A 9 10.63 -2.47 9.34
C LEU A 9 11.04 -3.57 10.32
N ALA A 10 10.89 -3.34 11.63
CA ALA A 10 11.27 -4.31 12.66
C ALA A 10 10.51 -5.64 12.49
N LYS A 11 9.21 -5.59 12.15
CA LYS A 11 8.42 -6.77 11.84
C LYS A 11 8.97 -7.52 10.62
N ILE A 12 9.21 -6.83 9.50
CA ILE A 12 9.70 -7.46 8.27
C ILE A 12 11.09 -8.09 8.49
N VAL A 13 11.98 -7.38 9.19
CA VAL A 13 13.33 -7.86 9.52
C VAL A 13 13.25 -9.14 10.36
N ARG A 14 12.37 -9.17 11.36
CA ARG A 14 12.15 -10.36 12.20
C ARG A 14 11.54 -11.52 11.40
N ASP A 15 10.51 -11.24 10.60
CA ASP A 15 9.78 -12.28 9.86
C ASP A 15 10.64 -12.90 8.74
N LYS A 16 11.65 -12.18 8.24
CA LYS A 16 12.61 -12.67 7.23
C LYS A 16 13.95 -13.15 7.80
N ASP A 17 14.14 -13.05 9.13
CA ASP A 17 15.39 -13.34 9.83
C ASP A 17 16.62 -12.60 9.25
N LYS A 18 16.44 -11.31 8.90
CA LYS A 18 17.45 -10.47 8.25
C LYS A 18 17.98 -9.37 9.16
N ARG A 19 18.34 -9.70 10.40
CA ARG A 19 18.77 -8.68 11.39
C ARG A 19 20.06 -7.98 11.01
N ASP A 20 21.02 -8.73 10.48
CA ASP A 20 22.35 -8.22 10.12
C ASP A 20 22.35 -7.48 8.77
N VAL A 21 21.33 -7.71 7.95
CA VAL A 21 21.11 -7.11 6.61
C VAL A 21 19.73 -6.46 6.51
N TRP A 22 19.40 -5.65 7.52
CA TRP A 22 18.09 -5.01 7.65
C TRP A 22 17.78 -4.02 6.51
N ASP A 23 18.80 -3.50 5.85
CA ASP A 23 18.72 -2.59 4.71
C ASP A 23 18.04 -3.26 3.51
N GLU A 24 18.22 -4.56 3.31
CA GLU A 24 17.49 -5.33 2.29
C GLU A 24 15.97 -5.34 2.52
N CYS A 25 15.53 -5.09 3.75
CA CYS A 25 14.11 -5.01 4.11
C CYS A 25 13.51 -3.60 3.87
N LEU A 26 14.33 -2.58 3.60
CA LEU A 26 13.86 -1.20 3.46
C LEU A 26 12.84 -1.03 2.33
N ALA A 27 13.12 -1.59 1.16
CA ALA A 27 12.21 -1.50 0.01
C ALA A 27 10.82 -2.06 0.34
N ALA A 28 10.78 -3.21 1.03
CA ALA A 28 9.53 -3.83 1.46
C ALA A 28 8.80 -2.98 2.52
N ALA A 29 9.55 -2.41 3.47
CA ALA A 29 8.98 -1.54 4.50
C ALA A 29 8.39 -0.25 3.91
N VAL A 30 9.11 0.41 2.99
CA VAL A 30 8.64 1.62 2.30
C VAL A 30 7.39 1.33 1.48
N LEU A 31 7.37 0.20 0.75
CA LEU A 31 6.19 -0.23 -0.01
C LEU A 31 4.98 -0.43 0.93
N ALA A 32 5.15 -1.14 2.04
CA ALA A 32 4.09 -1.37 3.00
C ALA A 32 3.54 -0.05 3.59
N VAL A 33 4.42 0.89 3.96
CA VAL A 33 4.00 2.21 4.47
C VAL A 33 3.22 3.00 3.43
N ARG A 34 3.58 2.91 2.15
CA ARG A 34 2.87 3.62 1.06
C ARG A 34 1.48 3.07 0.76
N MET A 35 1.20 1.82 1.13
CA MET A 35 -0.08 1.15 0.88
C MET A 35 -1.04 1.23 2.06
N MET A 36 -0.60 1.65 3.24
CA MET A 36 -1.46 1.75 4.43
C MET A 36 -2.17 3.12 4.49
N PRO A 37 -3.51 3.18 4.68
CA PRO A 37 -4.23 4.43 4.86
C PRO A 37 -3.72 5.18 6.09
N ASN A 38 -3.53 6.50 5.94
CA ASN A 38 -3.24 7.34 7.09
C ASN A 38 -4.55 7.69 7.81
N GLU A 39 -4.63 7.46 9.12
CA GLU A 39 -5.84 7.72 9.92
C GLU A 39 -6.31 9.18 9.82
N ALA A 40 -5.39 10.15 9.69
CA ALA A 40 -5.73 11.57 9.61
C ALA A 40 -6.35 11.97 8.26
N THR A 41 -5.79 11.47 7.15
CA THR A 41 -6.22 11.85 5.79
C THR A 41 -7.17 10.84 5.17
N ARG A 42 -7.34 9.65 5.77
CA ARG A 42 -8.04 8.46 5.22
C ARG A 42 -7.52 7.92 3.89
N HIS A 43 -6.59 8.63 3.24
CA HIS A 43 -5.92 8.20 2.02
C HIS A 43 -4.58 7.51 2.30
N THR A 44 -4.19 6.60 1.40
CA THR A 44 -2.84 6.03 1.39
C THR A 44 -1.83 7.07 0.88
N PRO A 45 -0.57 7.05 1.33
CA PRO A 45 0.46 7.91 0.76
C PRO A 45 0.64 7.73 -0.75
N ALA A 46 0.45 6.51 -1.27
CA ALA A 46 0.45 6.24 -2.71
C ALA A 46 -0.63 7.03 -3.46
N MET A 47 -1.86 7.04 -2.93
CA MET A 47 -2.97 7.78 -3.53
C MET A 47 -2.66 9.28 -3.60
N LEU A 48 -2.09 9.85 -2.53
CA LEU A 48 -1.75 11.27 -2.48
C LEU A 48 -0.58 11.63 -3.40
N LEU A 49 0.39 10.74 -3.57
CA LEU A 49 1.61 11.02 -4.34
C LEU A 49 1.45 10.72 -5.84
N TYR A 50 0.73 9.66 -6.19
CA TYR A 50 0.62 9.17 -7.57
C TYR A 50 -0.78 9.30 -8.16
N GLY A 51 -1.79 9.61 -7.34
CA GLY A 51 -3.19 9.65 -7.78
C GLY A 51 -3.85 8.28 -7.94
N TYR A 52 -3.20 7.20 -7.49
CA TYR A 52 -3.76 5.86 -7.49
C TYR A 52 -3.21 4.99 -6.33
N GLU A 53 -3.96 3.96 -5.95
CA GLU A 53 -3.51 2.99 -4.95
C GLU A 53 -2.49 2.00 -5.54
N LEU A 54 -1.38 1.77 -4.84
CA LEU A 54 -0.44 0.71 -5.19
C LEU A 54 -1.05 -0.66 -4.88
N ARG A 55 -0.87 -1.61 -5.82
CA ARG A 55 -1.30 -3.00 -5.66
C ARG A 55 -0.13 -3.94 -5.91
N THR A 56 0.02 -4.94 -5.05
CA THR A 56 0.95 -6.05 -5.25
C THR A 56 0.23 -7.21 -5.93
N LEU A 57 0.96 -8.16 -6.52
CA LEU A 57 0.36 -9.36 -7.13
C LEU A 57 -0.54 -10.13 -6.16
N ALA A 58 -0.20 -10.14 -4.87
CA ALA A 58 -1.01 -10.78 -3.83
C ALA A 58 -2.35 -10.07 -3.56
N MET A 59 -2.47 -8.80 -3.96
CA MET A 59 -3.67 -7.96 -3.77
C MET A 59 -4.33 -7.59 -5.10
N TRP A 60 -3.98 -8.27 -6.19
CA TRP A 60 -4.60 -8.03 -7.49
C TRP A 60 -6.06 -8.52 -7.43
N PRO A 61 -7.07 -7.63 -7.50
CA PRO A 61 -8.45 -8.08 -7.51
C PRO A 61 -8.74 -8.83 -8.80
N ALA A 62 -9.68 -9.78 -8.76
CA ALA A 62 -10.15 -10.42 -9.98
C ALA A 62 -10.47 -9.34 -11.05
N PRO A 63 -10.12 -9.58 -12.33
CA PRO A 63 -10.44 -8.66 -13.41
C PRO A 63 -11.92 -8.29 -13.33
N ARG A 64 -12.22 -6.98 -13.36
CA ARG A 64 -13.60 -6.50 -13.42
C ARG A 64 -14.26 -7.07 -14.67
N GLN A 65 -15.36 -7.80 -14.50
CA GLN A 65 -16.12 -8.34 -15.62
C GLN A 65 -16.94 -7.25 -16.33
N ASP A 66 -17.20 -6.16 -15.62
CA ASP A 66 -17.97 -4.99 -16.03
C ASP A 66 -17.07 -3.81 -16.45
N PHE A 67 -15.79 -4.05 -16.74
CA PHE A 67 -14.88 -2.97 -17.10
C PHE A 67 -15.31 -2.28 -18.41
N VAL A 68 -15.76 -1.03 -18.30
CA VAL A 68 -15.99 -0.11 -19.42
C VAL A 68 -14.90 0.96 -19.40
N ILE A 69 -14.21 1.12 -20.54
CA ILE A 69 -13.17 2.15 -20.70
C ILE A 69 -13.82 3.53 -20.58
N GLY A 70 -13.41 4.32 -19.58
CA GLY A 70 -13.80 5.73 -19.43
C GLY A 70 -14.49 6.08 -18.11
N GLU A 71 -15.17 5.13 -17.46
CA GLU A 71 -16.01 5.40 -16.27
C GLU A 71 -15.23 5.50 -14.95
N LEU A 72 -13.95 5.10 -14.94
CA LEU A 72 -13.13 5.10 -13.72
C LEU A 72 -13.02 6.50 -13.08
N LYS A 73 -13.03 7.57 -13.89
CA LYS A 73 -12.95 8.95 -13.40
C LYS A 73 -14.21 9.36 -12.64
N ASP A 74 -15.38 8.91 -13.10
CA ASP A 74 -16.68 9.25 -12.50
C ASP A 74 -16.93 8.43 -11.21
N GLU A 75 -16.48 7.17 -11.18
CA GLU A 75 -16.46 6.36 -9.95
C GLU A 75 -15.59 6.99 -8.84
N VAL A 76 -14.45 7.57 -9.21
CA VAL A 76 -13.56 8.24 -8.25
C VAL A 76 -14.17 9.56 -7.77
N ALA A 77 -14.86 10.31 -8.63
CA ALA A 77 -15.50 11.57 -8.27
C ALA A 77 -16.75 11.41 -7.40
N SER A 78 -17.39 10.24 -7.42
CA SER A 78 -18.62 9.95 -6.66
C SER A 78 -18.39 9.38 -5.26
N ARG A 79 -17.14 9.16 -4.84
CA ARG A 79 -16.75 8.68 -3.51
C ARG A 79 -16.33 9.81 -2.57
#